data_AF-A0A7K4LGD8-F1
#
_entry.id   AF-A0A7K4LGD8-F1
#
_cell.length_a   1.000
_cell.length_b   1.000
_cell.length_c   1.000
_cell.angle_alpha   90.00
_cell.angle_beta   90.00
_cell.angle_gamma   90.00
#
_symmetry.space_group_name_H-M   'P 1'
#
loop_
_entity.id
_entity.type
_entity.pdbx_description
1 polymer ?
#
loop_
_entity_poly.entity_id
_entity_poly.type
_entity_poly.pdbx_seq_one_letter_code
_entity_poly.pdbx_strand_id
1 'polypeptide(L)'
;APPPADSGYPAYLGARLASFYERAGRVRCLGSPERQGSVSIVGAVSPPGGDFSDPVTSATLGIVQVFWGLDKKLAQRKHFPSVNWLISYSKYLRALEPHYERQHPEFPALRTKAKEILQEEEDLAEIVQLVGKASLAEADKITLEVAKLLKDDFLQQNGYSPYDR
;
A
#
# COMPACT_ATOMS: atom_id res chain seq x y z
N ALA A 1 -0.05 -0.01 38.23
CA ALA A 1 -0.02 -0.29 36.77
C ALA A 1 1.37 0.02 36.25
N PRO A 2 1.93 -0.72 35.27
CA PRO A 2 3.16 -0.28 34.62
C PRO A 2 2.94 1.12 34.02
N PRO A 3 3.95 2.00 34.04
CA PRO A 3 3.82 3.34 33.51
C PRO A 3 3.44 3.27 32.01
N PRO A 4 2.55 4.17 31.53
CA PRO A 4 2.27 4.27 30.11
C PRO A 4 3.55 4.67 29.38
N ALA A 5 3.79 4.05 28.23
CA ALA A 5 4.66 4.57 27.19
C ALA A 5 3.90 5.63 26.36
N ASP A 6 4.44 5.98 25.19
CA ASP A 6 3.87 6.99 24.30
C ASP A 6 2.34 6.85 24.13
N SER A 7 1.65 8.00 24.21
CA SER A 7 0.20 8.14 24.02
C SER A 7 -0.69 7.23 24.89
N GLY A 8 -0.22 6.77 26.04
CA GLY A 8 -1.04 6.00 26.99
C GLY A 8 -1.03 4.47 26.76
N TYR A 9 -0.27 3.99 25.78
CA TYR A 9 -0.13 2.55 25.53
C TYR A 9 0.89 1.91 26.48
N PRO A 10 0.76 0.61 26.81
CA PRO A 10 1.76 -0.06 27.62
C PRO A 10 3.10 -0.19 26.88
N ALA A 11 4.22 -0.13 27.60
CA ALA A 11 5.56 -0.28 27.04
C ALA A 11 5.80 -1.59 26.26
N TYR A 12 5.00 -2.64 26.52
CA TYR A 12 5.07 -3.93 25.83
C TYR A 12 4.26 -4.01 24.54
N LEU A 13 3.63 -2.91 24.07
CA LEU A 13 2.80 -2.90 22.86
C LEU A 13 3.55 -3.47 21.64
N GLY A 14 4.74 -2.94 21.34
CA GLY A 14 5.53 -3.37 20.19
C GLY A 14 5.89 -4.86 20.25
N ALA A 15 6.32 -5.35 21.42
CA ALA A 15 6.64 -6.77 21.61
C ALA A 15 5.41 -7.69 21.43
N ARG A 16 4.23 -7.26 21.89
CA ARG A 16 2.98 -8.00 21.68
C ARG A 16 2.58 -8.04 20.21
N LEU A 17 2.68 -6.93 19.49
CA LEU A 17 2.41 -6.87 18.05
C LEU A 17 3.40 -7.75 17.28
N ALA A 18 4.69 -7.67 17.58
CA ALA A 18 5.71 -8.49 16.94
C ALA A 18 5.43 -9.99 17.15
N SER A 19 5.20 -10.39 18.39
CA SER A 19 4.84 -11.78 18.72
C SER A 19 3.57 -12.25 18.03
N PHE A 20 2.62 -11.35 17.73
CA PHE A 20 1.42 -11.70 16.98
C PHE A 20 1.72 -11.91 15.49
N TYR A 21 2.37 -10.94 14.83
CA TYR A 21 2.63 -11.00 13.39
C TYR A 21 3.62 -12.11 13.01
N GLU A 22 4.63 -12.38 13.84
CA GLU A 22 5.62 -13.45 13.62
C GLU A 22 5.03 -14.87 13.69
N ARG A 23 3.76 -15.02 14.14
CA ARG A 23 3.06 -16.32 14.09
C ARG A 23 2.55 -16.65 12.69
N ALA A 24 2.49 -15.68 11.79
CA ALA A 24 2.16 -15.89 10.39
C ALA A 24 3.38 -16.34 9.59
N GLY A 25 3.12 -16.95 8.45
CA GLY A 25 4.15 -17.42 7.54
C GLY A 25 3.81 -18.75 6.91
N ARG A 26 4.64 -19.15 5.94
CA ARG A 26 4.59 -20.47 5.31
C ARG A 26 5.48 -21.42 6.09
N VAL A 27 4.93 -22.56 6.48
CA VAL A 27 5.61 -23.55 7.33
C VAL A 27 5.43 -24.97 6.80
N ARG A 28 6.35 -25.85 7.19
CA ARG A 28 6.17 -27.30 7.13
C ARG A 28 5.44 -27.73 8.40
N CYS A 29 4.30 -28.39 8.26
CA CYS A 29 3.51 -28.86 9.40
C CYS A 29 4.18 -30.09 10.02
N LEU A 30 3.99 -30.25 11.34
CA LEU A 30 4.41 -31.45 12.06
C LEU A 30 3.51 -32.65 11.70
N GLY A 31 4.07 -33.86 11.87
CA GLY A 31 3.39 -35.14 11.67
C GLY A 31 3.63 -35.77 10.30
N SER A 32 3.02 -36.94 10.10
CA SER A 32 3.02 -37.67 8.82
C SER A 32 1.59 -37.70 8.24
N PRO A 33 1.40 -37.53 6.91
CA PRO A 33 2.44 -37.23 5.91
C PRO A 33 2.97 -35.81 6.04
N GLU A 34 4.08 -35.51 5.36
CA GLU A 34 4.59 -34.15 5.26
C GLU A 34 3.55 -33.24 4.61
N ARG A 35 3.24 -32.13 5.27
CA ARG A 35 2.30 -31.13 4.77
C ARG A 35 2.93 -29.75 4.84
N GLN A 36 2.57 -28.91 3.89
CA GLN A 36 2.91 -27.49 3.92
C GLN A 36 1.63 -26.68 4.16
N GLY A 37 1.75 -25.61 4.94
CA GLY A 37 0.66 -24.69 5.21
C GLY A 37 1.17 -23.25 5.25
N SER A 38 0.26 -22.31 5.14
CA SER A 38 0.57 -20.89 5.30
C SER A 38 -0.54 -20.18 6.05
N VAL A 39 -0.14 -19.23 6.88
CA VAL A 39 -1.04 -18.27 7.51
C VAL A 39 -0.62 -16.87 7.06
N SER A 40 -1.55 -16.13 6.47
CA SER A 40 -1.37 -14.72 6.10
C SER A 40 -2.22 -13.87 7.02
N ILE A 41 -1.61 -12.88 7.69
CA ILE A 41 -2.32 -11.93 8.54
C ILE A 41 -2.56 -10.66 7.76
N VAL A 42 -3.81 -10.20 7.76
CA VAL A 42 -4.21 -8.86 7.29
C VAL A 42 -4.79 -8.14 8.49
N GLY A 43 -4.13 -7.07 8.92
CA GLY A 43 -4.54 -6.26 10.07
C GLY A 43 -5.04 -4.88 9.63
N ALA A 44 -6.21 -4.49 10.11
CA ALA A 44 -6.70 -3.11 9.99
C ALA A 44 -6.31 -2.31 11.24
N VAL A 45 -5.71 -1.14 11.04
CA VAL A 45 -5.35 -0.20 12.11
C VAL A 45 -6.13 1.09 11.91
N SER A 46 -6.73 1.60 12.99
CA SER A 46 -7.57 2.81 12.96
C SER A 46 -6.95 3.93 13.80
N PRO A 47 -5.89 4.60 13.29
CA PRO A 47 -5.26 5.69 14.03
C PRO A 47 -6.22 6.87 14.24
N PRO A 48 -6.19 7.53 15.41
CA PRO A 48 -6.95 8.75 15.65
C PRO A 48 -6.66 9.78 14.56
N GLY A 49 -7.70 10.33 13.93
CA GLY A 49 -7.53 11.33 12.88
C GLY A 49 -6.91 10.83 11.57
N GLY A 50 -6.50 9.56 11.45
CA GLY A 50 -5.69 9.09 10.32
C GLY A 50 -4.19 9.38 10.48
N ASP A 51 -3.74 9.67 11.69
CA ASP A 51 -2.34 10.00 11.98
C ASP A 51 -1.46 8.74 12.04
N PHE A 52 -0.61 8.56 11.03
CA PHE A 52 0.30 7.41 10.98
C PHE A 52 1.45 7.47 12.00
N SER A 53 1.64 8.60 12.68
CA SER A 53 2.59 8.72 13.78
C SER A 53 2.08 8.10 15.09
N ASP A 54 0.80 7.73 15.16
CA ASP A 54 0.23 7.00 16.29
C ASP A 54 1.08 5.76 16.66
N PRO A 55 1.34 5.50 17.96
CA PRO A 55 2.22 4.40 18.38
C PRO A 55 1.81 3.02 17.88
N VAL A 56 0.50 2.74 17.72
CA VAL A 56 0.03 1.44 17.19
C VAL A 56 0.37 1.32 15.72
N THR A 57 0.19 2.41 14.96
CA THR A 57 0.54 2.45 13.54
C THR A 57 2.05 2.31 13.35
N SER A 58 2.83 3.15 14.02
CA SER A 58 4.29 3.13 13.94
C SER A 58 4.88 1.77 14.31
N ALA A 59 4.41 1.15 15.41
CA ALA A 59 4.85 -0.17 15.81
C ALA A 59 4.46 -1.25 14.78
N THR A 60 3.24 -1.19 14.25
CA THR A 60 2.78 -2.15 13.23
C THR A 60 3.62 -2.05 11.95
N LEU A 61 3.88 -0.84 11.45
CA LEU A 61 4.70 -0.58 10.26
C LEU A 61 6.15 -1.07 10.40
N GLY A 62 6.69 -1.03 11.62
CA GLY A 62 8.02 -1.58 11.92
C GLY A 62 8.11 -3.10 11.78
N ILE A 63 6.98 -3.81 11.85
CA ILE A 63 6.92 -5.28 11.85
C ILE A 63 6.47 -5.82 10.48
N VAL A 64 5.39 -5.25 9.94
CA VAL A 64 4.79 -5.76 8.70
C VAL A 64 5.65 -5.43 7.48
N GLN A 65 5.56 -6.29 6.46
CA GLN A 65 6.33 -6.13 5.22
C GLN A 65 5.51 -5.46 4.11
N VAL A 66 4.20 -5.27 4.31
CA VAL A 66 3.28 -4.63 3.37
C VAL A 66 2.43 -3.63 4.12
N PHE A 67 2.27 -2.45 3.53
CA PHE A 67 1.41 -1.39 4.03
C PHE A 67 0.51 -0.88 2.92
N TRP A 68 -0.79 -0.91 3.17
CA TRP A 68 -1.82 -0.28 2.34
C TRP A 68 -2.39 0.91 3.10
N GLY A 69 -1.89 2.10 2.79
CA GLY A 69 -2.33 3.34 3.41
C GLY A 69 -3.64 3.80 2.81
N LEU A 70 -4.73 3.76 3.58
CA LEU A 70 -6.03 4.26 3.13
C LEU A 70 -6.09 5.78 3.26
N ASP A 71 -6.63 6.45 2.23
CA ASP A 71 -6.70 7.91 2.15
C ASP A 71 -8.14 8.42 2.10
N LYS A 72 -8.44 9.33 3.04
CA LYS A 72 -9.75 9.97 3.17
C LYS A 72 -10.11 10.81 1.94
N LYS A 73 -9.14 11.47 1.30
CA LYS A 73 -9.36 12.30 0.11
C LYS A 73 -9.80 11.43 -1.08
N LEU A 74 -9.21 10.24 -1.24
CA LEU A 74 -9.64 9.28 -2.26
C LEU A 74 -11.06 8.80 -1.99
N ALA A 75 -11.36 8.39 -0.75
CA ALA A 75 -12.69 7.94 -0.36
C ALA A 75 -13.77 9.01 -0.56
N GLN A 76 -13.48 10.27 -0.20
CA GLN A 76 -14.39 11.41 -0.39
C GLN A 76 -14.71 11.69 -1.87
N ARG A 77 -13.75 11.42 -2.77
CA ARG A 77 -13.95 11.52 -4.23
C ARG A 77 -14.57 10.27 -4.85
N LYS A 78 -14.98 9.29 -4.03
CA LYS A 78 -15.51 7.98 -4.45
C LYS A 78 -14.52 7.15 -5.28
N HIS A 79 -13.22 7.38 -5.09
CA HIS A 79 -12.16 6.54 -5.64
C HIS A 79 -11.96 5.33 -4.74
N PHE A 80 -12.33 4.15 -5.23
CA PHE A 80 -12.28 2.89 -4.50
C PHE A 80 -11.54 1.82 -5.32
N PRO A 81 -10.74 0.95 -4.68
CA PRO A 81 -10.36 1.01 -3.27
C PRO A 81 -9.48 2.24 -2.95
N SER A 82 -9.72 2.90 -1.80
CA SER A 82 -9.10 4.18 -1.46
C SER A 82 -7.67 4.05 -0.93
N VAL A 83 -6.84 3.25 -1.59
CA VAL A 83 -5.44 2.99 -1.25
C VAL A 83 -4.57 4.08 -1.89
N ASN A 84 -3.82 4.83 -1.08
CA ASN A 84 -2.89 5.83 -1.56
C ASN A 84 -1.64 5.14 -2.14
N TRP A 85 -1.49 5.26 -3.45
CA TRP A 85 -0.45 4.61 -4.24
C TRP A 85 0.96 5.18 -4.04
N LEU A 86 1.10 6.40 -3.50
CA LEU A 86 2.39 7.04 -3.23
C LEU A 86 2.99 6.57 -1.90
N ILE A 87 2.16 6.44 -0.86
CA ILE A 87 2.63 6.06 0.49
C ILE A 87 2.61 4.54 0.72
N SER A 88 1.79 3.80 -0.03
CA SER A 88 1.67 2.35 0.14
C SER A 88 2.89 1.62 -0.42
N TYR A 89 3.30 0.53 0.23
CA TYR A 89 4.48 -0.23 -0.18
C TYR A 89 4.37 -1.72 0.13
N SER A 90 5.21 -2.50 -0.56
CA SER A 90 5.45 -3.92 -0.29
C SER A 90 6.93 -4.22 -0.39
N LYS A 91 7.50 -4.82 0.66
CA LYS A 91 8.88 -5.29 0.70
C LYS A 91 9.05 -6.68 0.06
N TYR A 92 7.95 -7.33 -0.32
CA TYR A 92 7.98 -8.67 -0.92
C TYR A 92 8.27 -8.69 -2.42
N LEU A 93 8.38 -7.54 -3.09
CA LEU A 93 8.58 -7.50 -4.55
C LEU A 93 9.76 -8.34 -5.02
N ARG A 94 10.91 -8.23 -4.34
CA ARG A 94 12.09 -9.03 -4.64
C ARG A 94 11.90 -10.52 -4.37
N ALA A 95 11.18 -10.87 -3.29
CA ALA A 95 10.88 -12.26 -2.99
C ALA A 95 9.89 -12.89 -4.00
N LEU A 96 9.05 -12.06 -4.63
CA LEU A 96 8.06 -12.46 -5.63
C LEU A 96 8.61 -12.41 -7.08
N GLU A 97 9.81 -11.86 -7.29
CA GLU A 97 10.43 -11.74 -8.61
C GLU A 97 10.46 -13.06 -9.39
N PRO A 98 10.90 -14.21 -8.81
CA PRO A 98 10.89 -15.49 -9.55
C PRO A 98 9.48 -15.98 -9.91
N HIS A 99 8.44 -15.54 -9.18
CA HIS A 99 7.06 -15.85 -9.53
C HIS A 99 6.62 -15.00 -10.72
N TYR A 100 6.88 -13.69 -10.69
CA TYR A 100 6.53 -12.79 -11.79
C TYR A 100 7.29 -13.12 -13.06
N GLU A 101 8.60 -13.38 -13.01
CA GLU A 101 9.36 -13.78 -14.20
C GLU A 101 8.78 -15.00 -14.92
N ARG A 102 8.22 -15.96 -14.16
CA ARG A 102 7.63 -17.18 -14.73
C ARG A 102 6.21 -17.01 -15.25
N GLN A 103 5.40 -16.15 -14.63
CA GLN A 103 3.95 -16.08 -14.88
C GLN A 103 3.51 -14.76 -15.51
N HIS A 104 4.19 -13.66 -15.15
CA HIS A 104 3.86 -12.29 -15.52
C HIS A 104 5.12 -11.43 -15.71
N PRO A 105 5.98 -11.76 -16.70
CA PRO A 105 7.31 -11.16 -16.82
C PRO A 105 7.29 -9.64 -17.03
N GLU A 106 6.21 -9.10 -17.60
CA GLU A 106 6.06 -7.65 -17.84
C GLU A 106 5.62 -6.88 -16.59
N PHE A 107 5.05 -7.56 -15.59
CA PHE A 107 4.45 -6.91 -14.43
C PHE A 107 5.43 -6.01 -13.64
N PRO A 108 6.66 -6.45 -13.31
CA PRO A 108 7.59 -5.61 -12.55
C PRO A 108 7.96 -4.31 -13.27
N ALA A 109 8.14 -4.37 -14.59
CA ALA A 109 8.48 -3.20 -15.41
C ALA A 109 7.28 -2.24 -15.54
N LEU A 110 6.10 -2.76 -15.88
CA LEU A 110 4.88 -1.97 -16.01
C LEU A 110 4.49 -1.31 -14.68
N ARG A 111 4.58 -2.05 -13.57
CA ARG A 111 4.33 -1.51 -12.22
C ARG A 111 5.29 -0.37 -11.90
N THR A 112 6.57 -0.53 -12.18
CA THR A 112 7.58 0.51 -11.93
C THR A 112 7.25 1.75 -12.76
N LYS A 113 6.94 1.58 -14.05
CA LYS A 113 6.59 2.68 -14.94
C LYS A 113 5.31 3.41 -14.50
N ALA A 114 4.27 2.67 -14.10
CA ALA A 114 3.04 3.26 -13.58
C ALA A 114 3.30 4.07 -12.30
N LYS A 115 4.15 3.55 -11.40
CA LYS A 115 4.53 4.27 -10.18
C LYS A 115 5.27 5.58 -10.50
N GLU A 116 6.20 5.55 -11.45
CA GLU A 116 6.93 6.75 -11.90
C GLU A 116 5.97 7.80 -12.46
N ILE A 117 5.05 7.41 -13.33
CA ILE A 117 4.05 8.32 -13.92
C ILE A 117 3.18 8.96 -12.84
N LEU A 118 2.72 8.18 -11.84
CA LEU A 118 1.92 8.69 -10.74
C LEU A 118 2.70 9.63 -9.82
N GLN A 119 4.00 9.40 -9.64
CA GLN A 119 4.87 10.30 -8.87
C GLN A 119 5.10 11.62 -9.62
N GLU A 120 5.41 11.52 -10.92
CA GLU A 120 5.61 12.69 -11.78
C GLU A 120 4.33 13.54 -11.88
N GLU A 121 3.15 12.90 -11.89
CA GLU A 121 1.89 13.64 -11.84
C GLU A 121 1.68 14.42 -10.54
N GLU A 122 2.06 13.87 -9.37
CA GLU A 122 1.97 14.59 -8.10
C GLU A 122 2.87 15.84 -8.13
N ASP A 123 4.11 15.69 -8.60
CA ASP A 123 5.07 16.79 -8.72
C ASP A 123 4.56 17.87 -9.71
N LEU A 124 3.99 17.44 -10.85
CA LEU A 124 3.40 18.34 -11.83
C LEU A 124 2.12 19.01 -11.31
N ALA A 125 1.31 18.33 -10.49
CA ALA A 125 0.08 18.90 -9.94
C ALA A 125 0.36 20.12 -9.06
N GLU A 126 1.47 20.13 -8.31
CA GLU A 126 1.92 21.30 -7.56
C GLU A 126 2.27 22.47 -8.48
N ILE A 127 3.01 22.20 -9.57
CA ILE A 127 3.37 23.21 -10.57
C ILE A 127 2.12 23.78 -11.24
N VAL A 128 1.16 22.92 -11.61
CA VAL A 128 -0.12 23.32 -12.21
C VAL A 128 -0.89 24.28 -11.31
N GLN A 129 -0.87 24.07 -9.99
CA GLN A 129 -1.52 24.98 -9.04
C GLN A 129 -0.86 26.37 -9.01
N LEU A 130 0.44 26.47 -9.29
CA LEU A 130 1.19 27.73 -9.27
C LEU A 130 1.09 28.51 -10.58
N VAL A 131 1.26 27.85 -11.73
CA VAL A 131 1.41 28.52 -13.04
C VAL A 131 0.34 28.15 -14.07
N GLY A 132 -0.57 27.24 -13.74
CA GLY A 132 -1.64 26.75 -14.61
C GLY A 132 -1.19 25.69 -15.63
N LYS A 133 -2.12 24.78 -15.99
CA LYS A 133 -1.85 23.65 -16.91
C LYS A 133 -1.40 24.07 -18.32
N ALA A 134 -1.78 25.25 -18.78
CA ALA A 134 -1.41 25.75 -20.11
C ALA A 134 0.10 26.01 -20.23
N SER A 135 0.78 26.27 -19.11
CA SER A 135 2.19 26.62 -19.03
C SER A 135 3.14 25.41 -19.07
N LEU A 136 2.60 24.19 -19.03
CA LEU A 136 3.39 22.95 -19.07
C LEU A 136 3.84 22.57 -20.48
N ALA A 137 4.93 21.80 -20.58
CA ALA A 137 5.35 21.18 -21.82
C ALA A 137 4.32 20.12 -22.27
N GLU A 138 4.28 19.83 -23.58
CA GLU A 138 3.35 18.83 -24.11
C GLU A 138 3.60 17.42 -23.53
N ALA A 139 4.85 17.07 -23.24
CA ALA A 139 5.19 15.81 -22.59
C ALA A 139 4.56 15.70 -21.19
N ASP A 140 4.68 16.75 -20.38
CA ASP A 140 4.10 16.80 -19.03
C ASP A 140 2.57 16.71 -19.08
N LYS A 141 1.94 17.34 -20.08
CA LYS A 141 0.49 17.22 -20.30
C LYS A 141 0.10 15.77 -20.61
N ILE A 142 0.91 15.04 -21.38
CA ILE A 142 0.71 13.62 -21.63
C ILE A 142 0.86 12.82 -20.32
N THR A 143 1.88 13.09 -19.51
CA THR A 143 2.05 12.45 -18.20
C THR A 143 0.80 12.62 -17.34
N LEU A 144 0.24 13.85 -17.25
CA LEU A 144 -0.98 14.13 -16.49
C LEU A 144 -2.18 13.32 -17.00
N GLU A 145 -2.37 13.21 -18.32
CA GLU A 145 -3.48 12.43 -18.87
C GLU A 145 -3.30 10.92 -18.69
N VAL A 146 -2.08 10.39 -18.86
CA VAL A 146 -1.80 8.97 -18.61
C VAL A 146 -1.99 8.63 -17.14
N ALA A 147 -1.54 9.50 -16.22
CA ALA A 147 -1.78 9.33 -14.80
C ALA A 147 -3.28 9.34 -14.47
N LYS A 148 -4.08 10.19 -15.15
CA LYS A 148 -5.54 10.18 -15.01
C LYS A 148 -6.14 8.85 -15.45
N LEU A 149 -5.75 8.31 -16.60
CA LEU A 149 -6.19 6.98 -17.07
C LEU A 149 -5.81 5.89 -16.06
N LEU A 150 -4.58 5.93 -15.52
CA LEU A 150 -4.16 4.98 -14.48
C LEU A 150 -5.04 5.09 -13.23
N LYS A 151 -5.41 6.31 -12.80
CA LYS A 151 -6.24 6.51 -11.61
C LYS A 151 -7.68 6.06 -11.81
N ASP A 152 -8.30 6.48 -12.91
CA ASP A 152 -9.74 6.37 -13.11
C ASP A 152 -10.13 5.04 -13.78
N ASP A 153 -9.28 4.49 -14.66
CA ASP A 153 -9.61 3.31 -15.46
C ASP A 153 -8.86 2.04 -15.04
N PHE A 154 -7.82 2.16 -14.21
CA PHE A 154 -7.03 1.01 -13.75
C PHE A 154 -7.06 0.82 -12.24
N LEU A 155 -6.72 1.86 -11.47
CA LEU A 155 -6.66 1.78 -10.00
C LEU A 155 -8.05 1.80 -9.36
N GLN A 156 -8.98 2.55 -9.94
CA GLN A 156 -10.36 2.55 -9.49
C GLN A 156 -11.04 1.26 -9.96
N GLN A 157 -11.54 0.47 -9.00
CA GLN A 157 -12.24 -0.77 -9.25
C GLN A 157 -13.51 -0.84 -8.40
N ASN A 158 -14.64 -1.07 -9.05
CA ASN A 158 -15.94 -1.19 -8.42
C ASN A 158 -16.24 -2.65 -8.07
N GLY A 159 -15.98 -3.04 -6.81
CA GLY A 159 -16.27 -4.39 -6.31
C GLY A 159 -17.76 -4.83 -6.35
N TYR A 160 -18.70 -3.92 -6.64
CA TYR A 160 -20.11 -4.26 -6.89
C TYR A 160 -20.38 -4.65 -8.35
N SER A 161 -19.49 -4.28 -9.28
CA SER A 161 -19.56 -4.67 -10.68
C SER A 161 -19.13 -6.13 -10.86
N PRO A 162 -19.81 -6.91 -11.71
CA PRO A 162 -19.40 -8.29 -11.98
C PRO A 162 -18.12 -8.40 -12.83
N TYR A 163 -17.71 -7.32 -13.51
CA TYR A 163 -16.54 -7.30 -14.42
C TYR A 163 -15.30 -6.65 -13.80
N ASP A 164 -15.45 -6.01 -12.65
CA ASP A 164 -14.44 -5.17 -11.99
C ASP A 164 -14.23 -5.65 -10.54
N ARG A 165 -14.39 -6.96 -10.36
CA ARG A 165 -14.36 -7.69 -9.08
C ARG A 165 -13.01 -8.34 -8.83
#